data_AF-A0A946RKJ7-F1
#
_entry.id   AF-A0A946RKJ7-F1
#
_cell.length_a   1.000
_cell.length_b   1.000
_cell.length_c   1.000
_cell.angle_alpha   90.00
_cell.angle_beta   90.00
_cell.angle_gamma   90.00
#
_symmetry.space_group_name_H-M   'P 1'
#
loop_
_entity.id
_entity.type
_entity.pdbx_description
1 polymer ?
#
loop_
_entity_poly.entity_id
_entity_poly.type
_entity_poly.pdbx_seq_one_letter_code
_entity_poly.pdbx_strand_id
1 'polypeptide(L)'
;MESILALGIPIVAILSPVLIVFVIFFFNNRGQKDKYDTMIEISKNIKDPSEIKDLLEDLQEKKKPIDYRRGGVITLFVGVGLSLFGWTTGASPIQGVGFLVAAIGIGSIIAGYLYPNDSAGITKAVEDFEEK
;
A
#
# COMPACT_ATOMS: atom_id res chain seq x y z
N MET A 1 37.48 9.41 19.62
CA MET A 1 36.71 8.36 18.93
C MET A 1 35.27 8.32 19.41
N GLU A 2 35.03 8.35 20.72
CA GLU A 2 33.69 8.46 21.36
C GLU A 2 32.77 9.53 20.73
N SER A 3 33.28 10.74 20.49
CA SER A 3 32.51 11.88 19.95
C SER A 3 32.10 11.75 18.49
N ILE A 4 32.88 11.03 17.67
CA ILE A 4 32.54 10.76 16.26
C ILE A 4 31.44 9.69 16.20
N LEU A 5 31.52 8.67 17.05
CA LEU A 5 30.50 7.62 17.13
C LEU A 5 29.18 8.16 17.70
N ALA A 6 29.23 9.03 18.72
CA ALA A 6 28.05 9.63 19.32
C ALA A 6 27.23 10.51 18.34
N LEU A 7 27.91 11.21 17.41
CA LEU A 7 27.24 11.99 16.36
C LEU A 7 26.85 11.14 15.14
N GLY A 8 27.60 10.08 14.83
CA GLY A 8 27.31 9.23 13.68
C GLY A 8 26.03 8.40 13.82
N ILE A 9 25.75 7.88 15.01
CA ILE A 9 24.58 7.02 15.28
C ILE A 9 23.24 7.70 14.95
N PRO A 10 22.92 8.91 15.47
CA PRO A 10 21.65 9.56 15.18
C PRO A 10 21.51 9.94 13.69
N ILE A 11 22.61 10.30 13.03
CA ILE A 11 22.61 10.62 11.60
C ILE A 11 22.22 9.39 10.78
N VAL A 12 22.85 8.24 11.06
CA VAL A 12 22.55 6.98 10.37
C VAL A 12 21.13 6.51 10.67
N ALA A 13 20.68 6.64 11.93
CA ALA A 13 19.32 6.28 12.33
C ALA A 13 18.25 7.06 11.54
N ILE A 14 18.44 8.37 11.33
CA ILE A 14 17.51 9.22 10.57
C ILE A 14 17.62 8.97 9.05
N LEU A 15 18.82 8.73 8.52
CA LEU A 15 19.04 8.48 7.09
C LEU A 15 18.52 7.11 6.63
N SER A 16 18.54 6.11 7.51
CA SER A 16 18.16 4.73 7.16
C SER A 16 16.73 4.58 6.60
N PRO A 17 15.65 5.12 7.22
CA PRO A 17 14.31 5.02 6.65
C PRO A 17 14.17 5.77 5.31
N VAL A 18 14.86 6.89 5.15
CA VAL A 18 14.84 7.68 3.89
C VAL A 18 15.44 6.87 2.74
N LEU A 19 16.56 6.19 2.99
CA LEU A 19 17.19 5.32 2.00
C LEU A 19 16.29 4.14 1.61
N ILE A 20 15.62 3.50 2.57
CA ILE A 20 14.72 2.37 2.29
C ILE A 20 13.57 2.82 1.37
N VAL A 21 12.91 3.94 1.66
CA VAL A 21 11.84 4.49 0.80
C VAL A 21 12.38 4.84 -0.59
N PHE A 22 13.57 5.44 -0.65
CA PHE A 22 14.20 5.78 -1.93
C PHE A 22 14.48 4.55 -2.79
N VAL A 23 15.00 3.46 -2.21
CA VAL A 23 15.25 2.21 -2.93
C VAL A 23 13.94 1.61 -3.46
N ILE A 24 12.90 1.53 -2.61
CA ILE A 24 11.59 1.01 -3.03
C ILE A 24 11.03 1.83 -4.19
N PHE A 25 11.09 3.16 -4.09
CA PHE A 25 10.61 4.05 -5.14
C PHE A 25 11.42 3.92 -6.43
N PHE A 26 12.75 3.83 -6.34
CA PHE A 26 13.63 3.67 -7.49
C PHE A 26 13.31 2.39 -8.27
N PHE A 27 13.16 1.25 -7.58
CA PHE A 27 12.77 -0.01 -8.22
C PHE A 27 11.36 0.04 -8.79
N ASN A 28 10.40 0.61 -8.06
CA ASN A 28 9.02 0.74 -8.53
C ASN A 28 8.96 1.59 -9.81
N ASN A 29 9.67 2.72 -9.84
CA ASN A 29 9.71 3.62 -10.98
C ASN A 29 10.37 2.97 -12.22
N ARG A 30 11.38 2.11 -12.03
CA ARG A 30 12.02 1.39 -13.14
C ARG A 30 11.10 0.31 -13.70
N GLY A 31 10.50 -0.52 -12.83
CA GLY A 31 9.59 -1.58 -13.24
C GLY A 31 8.34 -1.08 -13.96
N GLN A 32 7.85 0.13 -13.64
CA GLN A 32 6.72 0.73 -14.35
C GLN A 32 7.11 1.14 -15.79
N LYS A 33 8.29 1.74 -15.99
CA LYS A 33 8.75 2.17 -17.32
C LYS A 33 8.89 1.01 -18.30
N ASP A 34 9.50 -0.07 -17.86
CA ASP A 34 9.72 -1.26 -18.70
C ASP A 34 8.39 -1.90 -19.16
N LYS A 35 7.36 -1.87 -18.29
CA LYS A 35 5.99 -2.31 -18.64
C LYS A 35 5.35 -1.44 -19.72
N TYR A 36 5.50 -0.11 -19.63
CA TYR A 36 4.93 0.81 -20.61
C TYR A 36 5.63 0.72 -21.97
N ASP A 37 6.94 0.61 -22.00
CA ASP A 37 7.71 0.50 -23.25
C ASP A 37 7.37 -0.80 -24.00
N THR A 38 7.27 -1.92 -23.27
CA THR A 38 6.84 -3.21 -23.82
C THR A 38 5.42 -3.12 -24.40
N MET A 39 4.51 -2.39 -23.73
CA MET A 39 3.14 -2.20 -24.21
C MET A 39 3.07 -1.35 -25.47
N ILE A 40 3.88 -0.30 -25.58
CA ILE A 40 3.96 0.51 -26.80
C ILE A 40 4.49 -0.33 -27.98
N GLU A 41 5.42 -1.26 -27.72
CA GLU A 41 5.96 -2.16 -28.74
C GLU A 41 4.94 -3.23 -29.18
N ILE A 42 4.21 -3.83 -28.23
CA ILE A 42 3.12 -4.77 -28.52
C ILE A 42 1.99 -4.08 -29.27
N SER A 43 1.54 -2.91 -28.82
CA SER A 43 0.47 -2.13 -29.46
C SER A 43 0.79 -1.74 -30.90
N LYS A 44 2.05 -1.49 -31.24
CA LYS A 44 2.48 -1.20 -32.61
C LYS A 44 2.46 -2.42 -33.53
N ASN A 45 2.50 -3.64 -32.97
CA ASN A 45 2.49 -4.89 -33.73
C ASN A 45 1.08 -5.50 -33.87
N ILE A 46 0.11 -5.08 -33.05
CA ILE A 46 -1.27 -5.55 -33.11
C ILE A 46 -2.07 -4.67 -34.09
N LYS A 47 -2.73 -5.32 -35.06
CA LYS A 47 -3.49 -4.65 -36.13
C LYS A 47 -4.99 -4.58 -35.88
N ASP A 48 -5.51 -5.32 -34.89
CA ASP A 48 -6.95 -5.42 -34.60
C ASP A 48 -7.33 -4.62 -33.33
N PRO A 49 -8.30 -3.69 -33.41
CA PRO A 49 -8.68 -2.84 -32.28
C PRO A 49 -9.30 -3.58 -31.09
N SER A 50 -9.84 -4.79 -31.28
CA SER A 50 -10.39 -5.62 -30.18
C SER A 50 -9.29 -6.18 -29.27
N GLU A 51 -8.18 -6.69 -29.81
CA GLU A 51 -7.07 -7.23 -28.99
C GLU A 51 -6.36 -6.12 -28.19
N ILE A 52 -6.36 -4.89 -28.70
CA ILE A 52 -5.85 -3.71 -27.98
C ILE A 52 -6.73 -3.40 -26.76
N LYS A 53 -8.05 -3.59 -26.88
CA LYS A 53 -9.01 -3.37 -25.80
C LYS A 53 -8.81 -4.40 -24.68
N ASP A 54 -8.66 -5.66 -25.03
CA ASP A 54 -8.40 -6.74 -24.06
C ASP A 54 -7.06 -6.57 -23.35
N LEU A 55 -5.98 -6.20 -24.06
CA LEU A 55 -4.68 -5.89 -23.45
C LEU A 55 -4.72 -4.65 -22.55
N LEU A 56 -5.47 -3.62 -22.94
CA LEU A 56 -5.70 -2.44 -22.10
C LEU A 56 -6.47 -2.79 -20.83
N GLU A 57 -7.39 -3.74 -20.90
CA GLU A 57 -8.23 -4.14 -19.79
C GLU A 57 -7.54 -5.10 -18.81
N ASP A 58 -6.70 -6.01 -19.32
CA ASP A 58 -5.80 -6.85 -18.51
C ASP A 58 -4.70 -6.02 -17.80
N LEU A 59 -4.29 -4.90 -18.41
CA LEU A 59 -3.26 -4.01 -17.87
C LEU A 59 -3.80 -2.83 -17.06
N GLN A 60 -5.08 -2.49 -17.20
CA GLN A 60 -5.78 -1.76 -16.16
C GLN A 60 -5.81 -2.69 -14.94
N GLU A 61 -4.79 -2.58 -14.08
CA GLU A 61 -4.83 -3.14 -12.74
C GLU A 61 -6.17 -2.75 -12.13
N LYS A 62 -7.15 -3.68 -12.18
CA LYS A 62 -8.44 -3.51 -11.54
C LYS A 62 -8.10 -3.46 -10.06
N LYS A 63 -7.76 -2.25 -9.57
CA LYS A 63 -7.26 -1.99 -8.21
C LYS A 63 -8.26 -2.67 -7.31
N LYS A 64 -7.84 -3.80 -6.73
CA LYS A 64 -8.71 -4.58 -5.88
C LYS A 64 -9.29 -3.61 -4.86
N PRO A 65 -10.61 -3.63 -4.66
CA PRO A 65 -11.25 -2.73 -3.71
C PRO A 65 -10.44 -2.75 -2.41
N ILE A 66 -9.92 -1.58 -2.00
CA ILE A 66 -9.11 -1.49 -0.77
C ILE A 66 -10.01 -1.98 0.35
N ASP A 67 -9.67 -3.15 0.90
CA ASP A 67 -10.44 -3.78 1.95
C ASP A 67 -10.09 -3.07 3.27
N TYR A 68 -10.88 -2.05 3.58
CA TYR A 68 -10.75 -1.24 4.79
C TYR A 68 -10.79 -2.10 6.07
N ARG A 69 -11.40 -3.29 6.03
CA ARG A 69 -11.44 -4.23 7.16
C ARG A 69 -10.05 -4.81 7.41
N ARG A 70 -9.38 -5.30 6.36
CA ARG A 70 -8.02 -5.85 6.46
C ARG A 70 -7.02 -4.79 6.89
N GLY A 71 -7.07 -3.61 6.25
CA GLY A 71 -6.20 -2.49 6.61
C GLY A 71 -6.42 -2.02 8.05
N GLY A 72 -7.68 -1.95 8.49
CA GLY A 72 -8.03 -1.56 9.85
C GLY A 72 -7.54 -2.53 10.92
N VAL A 73 -7.68 -3.84 10.69
CA VAL A 73 -7.14 -4.86 11.61
C VAL A 73 -5.63 -4.75 11.74
N ILE A 74 -4.89 -4.59 10.63
CA ILE A 74 -3.43 -4.43 10.66
C ILE A 74 -3.05 -3.21 11.49
N THR A 75 -3.72 -2.07 11.25
CA THR A 75 -3.42 -0.82 11.94
C THR A 75 -3.73 -0.91 13.44
N LEU A 76 -4.79 -1.63 13.81
CA LEU A 76 -5.14 -1.89 15.20
C LEU A 76 -4.04 -2.68 15.91
N PHE A 77 -3.56 -3.77 15.31
CA PHE A 77 -2.48 -4.58 15.89
C PHE A 77 -1.16 -3.81 15.98
N VAL A 78 -0.85 -2.95 15.00
CA VAL A 78 0.32 -2.05 15.07
C VAL A 78 0.19 -1.10 16.26
N GLY A 79 -0.98 -0.48 16.46
CA GLY A 79 -1.23 0.41 17.59
C GLY A 79 -1.12 -0.28 18.95
N VAL A 80 -1.67 -1.50 19.07
CA VAL A 80 -1.53 -2.33 20.28
C VAL A 80 -0.07 -2.68 20.54
N GLY A 81 0.68 -3.08 19.50
CA GLY A 81 2.10 -3.40 19.60
C GLY A 81 2.93 -2.19 20.07
N LEU A 82 2.66 -1.00 19.51
CA LEU A 82 3.33 0.24 19.92
C LEU A 82 2.98 0.64 21.36
N SER A 83 1.73 0.43 21.78
CA SER A 83 1.29 0.72 23.14
C SER A 83 1.96 -0.20 24.17
N LEU A 84 2.03 -1.50 23.88
CA LEU A 84 2.74 -2.47 24.71
C LEU A 84 4.24 -2.17 24.76
N PHE A 85 4.85 -1.85 23.61
CA PHE A 85 6.26 -1.46 23.56
C PHE A 85 6.53 -0.23 24.44
N GLY A 86 5.71 0.83 24.29
CA GLY A 86 5.80 2.04 25.11
C GLY A 86 5.65 1.78 26.60
N TRP A 87 4.81 0.82 27.00
CA TRP A 87 4.70 0.38 28.39
C TRP A 87 5.99 -0.33 28.85
N THR A 88 6.51 -1.29 28.08
CA THR A 88 7.74 -2.01 28.46
C THR A 88 8.97 -1.11 28.58
N THR A 89 9.07 -0.06 27.76
CA THR A 89 10.20 0.88 27.78
C THR A 89 9.99 2.07 28.73
N GLY A 90 8.83 2.17 29.39
CA GLY A 90 8.48 3.29 30.28
C GLY A 90 8.31 4.64 29.56
N ALA A 91 8.11 4.62 28.23
CA ALA A 91 8.03 5.81 27.41
C ALA A 91 6.57 6.21 27.19
N SER A 92 6.02 7.03 28.09
CA SER A 92 4.63 7.49 28.05
C SER A 92 4.19 8.09 26.70
N PRO A 93 5.02 8.88 25.98
CA PRO A 93 4.64 9.40 24.67
C PRO A 93 4.41 8.31 23.62
N ILE A 94 5.25 7.26 23.63
CA ILE A 94 5.17 6.14 22.68
C ILE A 94 3.89 5.33 22.93
N GLN A 95 3.55 5.13 24.20
CA GLN A 95 2.30 4.47 24.59
C GLN A 95 1.06 5.23 24.10
N GLY A 96 1.07 6.57 24.23
CA GLY A 96 0.00 7.43 23.72
C GLY A 96 -0.17 7.35 22.20
N VAL A 97 0.94 7.34 21.44
CA VAL A 97 0.91 7.14 19.98
C VAL A 97 0.33 5.77 19.63
N GLY A 98 0.66 4.72 20.39
CA GLY A 98 0.08 3.39 20.20
C GLY A 98 -1.45 3.36 20.33
N PHE A 99 -2.00 4.01 21.37
CA PHE A 99 -3.46 4.12 21.53
C PHE A 99 -4.13 4.91 20.40
N LEU A 100 -3.49 5.98 19.93
CA LEU A 100 -3.99 6.77 18.80
C LEU A 100 -4.10 5.90 17.53
N VAL A 101 -3.03 5.16 17.21
CA VAL A 101 -3.00 4.27 16.04
C VAL A 101 -4.02 3.14 16.16
N ALA A 102 -4.19 2.58 17.37
CA ALA A 102 -5.20 1.56 17.62
C ALA A 102 -6.62 2.09 17.39
N ALA A 103 -6.92 3.32 17.81
CA ALA A 103 -8.22 3.96 17.59
C ALA A 103 -8.51 4.17 16.09
N ILE A 104 -7.49 4.57 15.30
CA ILE A 104 -7.61 4.68 13.83
C ILE A 104 -7.92 3.30 13.20
N GLY A 105 -7.28 2.24 13.71
CA GLY A 105 -7.56 0.87 13.29
C GLY A 105 -9.02 0.47 13.52
N ILE A 106 -9.58 0.76 14.70
CA ILE A 106 -11.01 0.52 15.00
C ILE A 106 -11.91 1.27 14.01
N GLY A 107 -11.64 2.57 13.81
CA GLY A 107 -12.42 3.40 12.87
C GLY A 107 -12.41 2.85 11.44
N SER A 108 -11.26 2.35 10.99
CA SER A 108 -11.09 1.76 9.65
C SER A 108 -11.86 0.44 9.50
N ILE A 109 -11.90 -0.39 10.54
CA ILE A 109 -12.71 -1.62 10.56
C ILE A 109 -14.20 -1.26 10.44
N ILE A 110 -14.67 -0.31 11.24
CA ILE A 110 -16.07 0.15 11.21
C ILE A 110 -16.41 0.71 9.83
N ALA A 111 -15.54 1.54 9.25
CA ALA A 111 -15.73 2.07 7.90
C ALA A 111 -15.84 0.96 6.84
N GLY A 112 -15.03 -0.10 6.95
CA GLY A 112 -15.13 -1.24 6.04
C GLY A 112 -16.40 -2.08 6.19
N TYR A 113 -17.07 -2.04 7.33
CA TYR A 113 -18.40 -2.65 7.51
C TYR A 113 -19.53 -1.73 7.06
N LEU A 114 -19.41 -0.41 7.30
CA LEU A 114 -20.43 0.58 6.98
C LEU A 114 -20.47 0.93 5.48
N TYR A 115 -19.32 0.95 4.81
CA TYR A 115 -19.16 1.18 3.38
C TYR A 115 -18.60 -0.06 2.69
N PRO A 116 -19.40 -1.13 2.54
CA PRO A 116 -18.96 -2.33 1.84
C PRO A 116 -18.72 -2.01 0.37
N ASN A 117 -17.59 -2.49 -0.17
CA ASN A 117 -17.16 -2.22 -1.55
C ASN A 117 -17.83 -3.15 -2.58
N ASP A 118 -19.05 -3.62 -2.28
CA ASP A 118 -19.76 -4.65 -3.03
C ASP A 118 -20.12 -4.17 -4.44
N SER A 119 -20.21 -2.86 -4.66
CA SER A 119 -20.48 -2.26 -5.97
C SER A 119 -19.50 -2.71 -7.06
N ALA A 120 -18.21 -2.89 -6.72
CA ALA A 120 -17.19 -3.28 -7.70
C ALA A 120 -17.28 -4.74 -8.13
N GLY A 121 -17.83 -5.62 -7.28
CA GLY A 121 -17.99 -7.04 -7.60
C GLY A 121 -19.20 -7.32 -8.47
N ILE A 122 -20.30 -6.61 -8.23
CA ILE A 122 -21.56 -6.79 -8.97
C ILE A 122 -21.43 -6.19 -10.38
N THR A 123 -20.79 -5.02 -10.55
CA THR A 123 -20.57 -4.44 -11.89
C THR A 123 -19.74 -5.36 -12.78
N LYS A 124 -18.67 -5.96 -12.25
CA LYS A 124 -17.88 -6.95 -13.01
C LYS A 124 -18.68 -8.18 -13.40
N ALA A 125 -19.46 -8.73 -12.47
CA ALA A 125 -20.26 -9.90 -12.76
C ALA A 125 -21.29 -9.59 -13.86
N VAL A 126 -21.90 -8.40 -13.84
CA VAL A 126 -22.84 -7.96 -14.88
C VAL A 126 -22.14 -7.78 -16.23
N GLU A 127 -20.96 -7.16 -16.26
CA GLU A 127 -20.16 -6.96 -17.47
C GLU A 127 -19.76 -8.31 -18.11
N ASP A 128 -19.30 -9.28 -17.29
CA ASP A 128 -19.00 -10.66 -17.72
C ASP A 128 -20.26 -11.42 -18.23
N PHE A 129 -21.46 -11.06 -17.74
CA PHE A 129 -22.74 -11.61 -18.22
C PHE A 129 -23.23 -10.95 -19.52
N GLU A 130 -22.91 -9.67 -19.75
CA GLU A 130 -23.29 -8.93 -20.96
C GLU A 130 -22.40 -9.25 -22.16
N GLU A 131 -21.13 -9.63 -21.94
CA GLU A 131 -20.21 -10.04 -23.01
C GLU A 131 -20.41 -11.50 -23.50
N LYS A 132 -21.36 -12.24 -22.90
CA LYS A 132 -21.63 -13.66 -23.19
C LYS A 132 -22.90 -13.89 -24.00
#